data_AF-A8V3D4-F1
#
_entry.id   AF-A8V3D4-F1
#
_cell.length_a   1.000
_cell.length_b   1.000
_cell.length_c   1.000
_cell.angle_alpha   90.00
_cell.angle_beta   90.00
_cell.angle_gamma   90.00
#
_symmetry.space_group_name_H-M   'P 1'
#
loop_
_entity.id
_entity.type
_entity.pdbx_description
1 polymer ?
#
loop_
_entity_poly.entity_id
_entity_poly.type
_entity_poly.pdbx_seq_one_letter_code
_entity_poly.pdbx_strand_id
1 'polypeptide(L)'
;MENNQKGIALITTLVLGLIALAFIGALLYLLTSGTKISGVEKRYYTALEAAKSGAELVISNILSGDLKCNGTSCTPCPTAVSNACKIDLNPSNLGSYSVESYLLEKEAFTDISGNSISIYTIKVIAKNFNKPEEKAEIEFVYKVR
;
A
#
# COMPACT_ATOMS: atom_id res chain seq x y z
N MET A 1 43.42 26.06 52.81
CA MET A 1 42.49 24.93 52.63
C MET A 1 42.05 24.93 51.17
N GLU A 2 42.90 24.52 50.22
CA GLU A 2 42.66 24.85 48.79
C GLU A 2 43.05 23.76 47.78
N ASN A 3 43.39 22.54 48.23
CA ASN A 3 43.89 21.49 47.34
C ASN A 3 42.89 20.35 47.03
N ASN A 4 41.72 20.31 47.68
CA ASN A 4 40.76 19.20 47.50
C ASN A 4 39.59 19.51 46.55
N GLN A 5 39.47 20.75 46.05
CA GLN A 5 38.37 21.14 45.15
C GLN A 5 38.62 20.75 43.69
N LYS A 6 39.87 20.45 43.32
CA LYS A 6 40.23 20.04 41.95
C LYS A 6 39.73 18.63 41.61
N GLY A 7 39.69 17.72 42.58
CA GLY A 7 39.18 16.35 42.39
C GLY A 7 37.66 16.31 42.24
N ILE A 8 36.93 17.09 43.05
CA ILE A 8 35.46 17.11 43.00
C ILE A 8 34.95 17.77 41.71
N ALA A 9 35.66 18.78 41.19
CA ALA A 9 35.36 19.40 39.90
C ALA A 9 35.51 18.43 38.71
N LEU A 10 36.46 17.50 38.76
CA LEU A 10 36.63 16.50 37.72
C LEU A 10 35.49 15.46 37.75
N ILE A 11 35.08 15.05 38.95
CA ILE A 11 33.98 14.08 39.11
C ILE A 11 32.66 14.68 38.65
N THR A 12 32.36 15.94 38.99
CA THR A 12 31.11 16.60 38.59
C THR A 12 31.02 16.77 37.07
N THR A 13 32.12 17.15 36.41
CA THR A 13 32.17 17.27 34.95
C THR A 13 32.04 15.92 34.25
N LEU A 14 32.60 14.85 34.82
CA LEU A 14 32.42 13.48 34.31
C LEU A 14 30.96 13.02 34.39
N VAL A 15 30.31 13.24 35.54
CA VAL A 15 28.89 12.88 35.73
C VAL A 15 27.99 13.70 34.81
N LEU A 16 28.24 15.00 34.69
CA LEU A 16 27.48 15.87 33.77
C LEU A 16 27.67 15.44 32.31
N GLY A 17 28.89 15.04 31.93
CA GLY A 17 29.19 14.50 30.61
C GLY A 17 28.44 13.19 30.33
N LEU A 18 28.36 12.29 31.30
CA LEU A 18 27.64 11.03 31.17
C LEU A 18 26.13 11.23 30.99
N ILE A 19 25.55 12.19 31.73
CA ILE A 19 24.14 12.58 31.57
C ILE A 19 23.90 13.16 30.17
N ALA A 20 24.78 14.04 29.70
CA ALA A 20 24.69 14.62 28.36
C ALA A 20 24.74 13.54 27.26
N LEU A 21 25.66 12.58 27.38
CA LEU A 21 25.77 11.42 26.48
C LEU A 21 24.50 10.55 26.49
N ALA A 22 23.90 10.32 27.66
CA ALA A 22 22.66 9.56 27.78
C ALA A 22 21.50 10.24 27.03
N PHE A 23 21.37 11.57 27.14
CA PHE A 23 20.36 12.33 26.40
C PHE A 23 20.59 12.29 24.88
N ILE A 24 21.83 12.45 24.43
CA ILE A 24 22.17 12.37 23.00
C ILE A 24 21.85 10.96 22.46
N GLY A 25 22.20 9.91 23.21
CA GLY A 25 21.89 8.53 22.86
C GLY A 25 20.38 8.28 22.75
N ALA A 26 19.59 8.80 23.69
CA ALA A 26 18.13 8.68 23.65
C ALA A 26 17.54 9.40 22.42
N LEU A 27 18.01 10.61 22.10
CA LEU A 27 17.57 11.35 20.91
C LEU A 27 17.91 10.62 19.60
N LEU A 28 19.13 10.10 19.48
CA LEU A 28 19.54 9.31 18.31
C LEU A 28 18.70 8.05 18.14
N TYR A 29 18.33 7.39 19.24
CA TYR A 29 17.45 6.23 19.22
C TYR A 29 16.05 6.57 18.68
N LEU A 30 15.47 7.68 19.15
CA LEU A 30 14.17 8.17 18.66
C LEU A 30 14.21 8.54 17.18
N LEU A 31 15.26 9.26 16.74
CA LEU A 31 15.45 9.63 15.33
C LEU A 31 15.61 8.39 14.43
N THR A 32 16.36 7.40 14.88
CA THR A 32 16.57 6.16 14.11
C THR A 32 15.30 5.33 14.00
N SER A 33 14.46 5.35 15.04
CA SER A 33 13.15 4.69 15.02
C SER A 33 12.18 5.41 14.09
N GLY A 34 12.15 6.75 14.13
CA GLY A 34 11.32 7.58 13.26
C GLY A 34 11.66 7.47 11.77
N THR A 35 12.94 7.45 11.42
CA THR A 35 13.38 7.35 10.01
C THR A 35 13.01 6.02 9.37
N LYS A 36 13.10 4.91 10.12
CA LYS A 36 12.70 3.58 9.63
C LYS A 36 11.21 3.50 9.31
N ILE A 37 10.35 4.05 10.18
CA ILE A 37 8.90 3.97 9.98
C ILE A 37 8.45 4.81 8.79
N SER A 38 8.96 6.05 8.64
CA SER A 38 8.64 6.88 7.48
C SER A 38 9.09 6.26 6.15
N GLY A 39 10.22 5.54 6.15
CA GLY A 39 10.70 4.82 4.97
C GLY A 39 9.81 3.64 4.56
N VAL A 40 9.18 2.95 5.51
CA VAL A 40 8.20 1.88 5.23
C VAL A 40 6.89 2.49 4.71
N GLU A 41 6.41 3.53 5.37
CA GLU A 41 5.17 4.23 5.02
C GLU A 41 5.21 4.78 3.58
N LYS A 42 6.30 5.46 3.19
CA LYS A 42 6.47 5.97 1.81
C LYS A 42 6.37 4.85 0.76
N ARG A 43 6.94 3.68 1.03
CA ARG A 43 6.90 2.53 0.11
C ARG A 43 5.50 1.94 0.03
N TYR A 44 4.80 1.86 1.15
CA TYR A 44 3.39 1.45 1.19
C TYR A 44 2.51 2.41 0.38
N TYR A 45 2.64 3.73 0.58
CA TYR A 45 1.89 4.71 -0.20
C TYR A 45 2.18 4.61 -1.70
N THR A 46 3.44 4.39 -2.09
CA THR A 46 3.79 4.22 -3.50
C THR A 46 3.13 2.97 -4.11
N ALA A 47 3.11 1.85 -3.37
CA ALA A 47 2.40 0.64 -3.77
C ALA A 47 0.88 0.89 -3.87
N LEU A 48 0.32 1.65 -2.93
CA LEU A 48 -1.10 1.99 -2.90
C LEU A 48 -1.50 2.86 -4.08
N GLU A 49 -0.71 3.86 -4.43
CA GLU A 49 -0.97 4.70 -5.61
C GLU A 49 -0.88 3.87 -6.91
N ALA A 50 0.04 2.91 -7.00
CA ALA A 50 0.08 1.97 -8.12
C ALA A 50 -1.19 1.11 -8.19
N ALA A 51 -1.70 0.62 -7.05
CA ALA A 51 -2.95 -0.13 -6.99
C ALA A 51 -4.17 0.74 -7.37
N LYS A 52 -4.22 2.01 -6.94
CA LYS A 52 -5.28 2.95 -7.33
C LYS A 52 -5.28 3.21 -8.83
N SER A 53 -4.12 3.44 -9.42
CA SER A 53 -4.01 3.59 -10.87
C SER A 53 -4.48 2.32 -11.61
N GLY A 54 -4.18 1.13 -11.07
CA GLY A 54 -4.77 -0.12 -11.54
C GLY A 54 -6.30 -0.14 -11.49
N ALA A 55 -6.88 0.33 -10.38
CA ALA A 55 -8.32 0.43 -10.22
C ALA A 55 -8.95 1.38 -11.25
N GLU A 56 -8.32 2.53 -11.53
CA GLU A 56 -8.77 3.46 -12.57
C GLU A 56 -8.77 2.82 -13.96
N LEU A 57 -7.75 2.01 -14.29
CA LEU A 57 -7.71 1.25 -15.54
C LEU A 57 -8.85 0.23 -15.61
N VAL A 58 -9.12 -0.50 -14.52
CA VAL A 58 -10.27 -1.42 -14.48
C VAL A 58 -11.59 -0.68 -14.69
N ILE A 59 -11.78 0.45 -14.01
CA ILE A 59 -12.99 1.26 -14.16
C ILE A 59 -13.14 1.74 -15.61
N SER A 60 -12.04 2.17 -16.26
CA SER A 60 -12.04 2.54 -17.67
C SER A 60 -12.44 1.37 -18.59
N ASN A 61 -11.96 0.16 -18.32
CA ASN A 61 -12.34 -1.05 -19.06
C ASN A 61 -13.82 -1.41 -18.85
N ILE A 62 -14.35 -1.21 -17.65
CA ILE A 62 -15.79 -1.40 -17.38
C ILE A 62 -16.62 -0.39 -18.16
N LEU A 63 -16.24 0.89 -18.14
CA LEU A 63 -16.98 1.96 -18.82
C LEU A 63 -16.94 1.83 -20.35
N SER A 64 -15.83 1.33 -20.90
CA SER A 64 -15.70 1.03 -22.33
C SER A 64 -16.36 -0.28 -22.75
N GLY A 65 -16.76 -1.12 -21.79
CA GLY A 65 -17.35 -2.44 -22.04
C GLY A 65 -16.36 -3.52 -22.48
N ASP A 66 -15.04 -3.23 -22.51
CA ASP A 66 -13.99 -4.18 -22.88
C ASP A 66 -13.37 -4.87 -21.67
N LEU A 67 -14.21 -5.34 -20.74
CA LEU A 67 -13.74 -6.10 -19.59
C LEU A 67 -13.38 -7.54 -20.01
N LYS A 68 -12.09 -7.77 -20.21
CA LYS A 68 -11.53 -9.08 -20.54
C LYS A 68 -10.76 -9.67 -19.37
N CYS A 69 -10.90 -10.98 -19.21
CA CYS A 69 -10.08 -11.80 -18.33
C CYS A 69 -9.45 -12.91 -19.15
N ASN A 70 -8.11 -12.89 -19.23
CA ASN A 70 -7.33 -13.83 -20.03
C ASN A 70 -7.84 -13.95 -21.48
N GLY A 71 -8.19 -12.82 -22.10
CA GLY A 71 -8.71 -12.73 -23.47
C GLY A 71 -10.18 -13.14 -23.66
N THR A 72 -10.89 -13.50 -22.59
CA THR A 72 -12.31 -13.93 -22.63
C THR A 72 -13.19 -13.13 -21.66
N SER A 73 -14.48 -13.44 -21.58
CA SER A 73 -15.39 -12.81 -20.60
C SER A 73 -15.03 -13.23 -19.16
N CYS A 74 -14.95 -12.24 -18.28
CA CYS A 74 -14.64 -12.48 -16.87
C CYS A 74 -15.70 -13.31 -16.15
N THR A 75 -15.26 -14.35 -15.44
CA THR A 75 -16.10 -15.12 -14.51
C THR A 75 -15.80 -14.65 -13.08
N PRO A 76 -16.80 -14.23 -12.28
CA PRO A 76 -16.57 -13.79 -10.91
C PRO A 76 -16.03 -14.91 -10.01
N CYS A 77 -15.08 -14.58 -9.12
CA CYS A 77 -14.46 -15.53 -8.19
C CYS A 77 -14.59 -15.07 -6.72
N PRO A 78 -15.68 -15.43 -6.02
CA PRO A 78 -15.97 -14.87 -4.70
C PRO A 78 -15.08 -15.41 -3.57
N THR A 79 -14.54 -16.62 -3.71
CA THR A 79 -13.86 -17.34 -2.60
C THR A 79 -12.36 -17.53 -2.81
N ALA A 80 -11.90 -17.67 -4.06
CA ALA A 80 -10.48 -17.84 -4.37
C ALA A 80 -10.14 -17.15 -5.69
N VAL A 81 -9.12 -16.29 -5.65
CA VAL A 81 -8.60 -15.64 -6.86
C VAL A 81 -8.00 -16.70 -7.79
N SER A 82 -8.42 -16.66 -9.05
CA SER A 82 -7.95 -17.56 -10.11
C SER A 82 -7.71 -16.78 -11.40
N ASN A 83 -7.07 -17.41 -12.38
CA ASN A 83 -6.82 -16.77 -13.68
C ASN A 83 -8.11 -16.44 -14.45
N ALA A 84 -9.25 -17.08 -14.13
CA ALA A 84 -10.53 -16.84 -14.80
C ALA A 84 -11.19 -15.50 -14.40
N CYS A 85 -10.83 -14.97 -13.24
CA CYS A 85 -11.31 -13.68 -12.75
C CYS A 85 -10.25 -12.59 -12.79
N LYS A 86 -9.01 -12.91 -13.21
CA LYS A 86 -7.94 -11.94 -13.38
C LYS A 86 -8.23 -11.06 -14.58
N ILE A 87 -8.45 -9.78 -14.34
CA ILE A 87 -8.76 -8.80 -15.38
C ILE A 87 -7.47 -8.44 -16.11
N ASP A 88 -7.52 -8.41 -17.43
CA ASP A 88 -6.39 -8.05 -18.26
C ASP A 88 -6.16 -6.53 -18.18
N LEU A 89 -5.07 -6.14 -17.51
CA LEU A 89 -4.62 -4.77 -17.45
C LEU A 89 -3.55 -4.52 -18.51
N ASN A 90 -3.75 -3.47 -19.30
CA ASN A 90 -2.73 -2.96 -20.21
C ASN A 90 -2.53 -1.45 -19.96
N PRO A 91 -1.42 -1.03 -19.33
CA PRO A 91 -0.30 -1.83 -18.83
C PRO A 91 -0.60 -2.54 -17.50
N SER A 92 -0.01 -3.72 -17.27
CA SER A 92 -0.08 -4.48 -16.01
C SER A 92 1.07 -4.17 -15.04
N ASN A 93 2.06 -3.39 -15.48
CA ASN A 93 3.22 -3.02 -14.69
C ASN A 93 3.34 -1.49 -14.65
N LEU A 94 3.38 -0.93 -13.46
CA LEU A 94 3.55 0.50 -13.21
C LEU A 94 4.88 0.72 -12.50
N GLY A 95 5.91 1.05 -13.29
CA GLY A 95 7.28 1.21 -12.79
C GLY A 95 7.80 -0.10 -12.18
N SER A 96 8.07 -0.09 -10.87
CA SER A 96 8.59 -1.25 -10.13
C SER A 96 7.49 -2.14 -9.52
N TYR A 97 6.21 -1.86 -9.80
CA TYR A 97 5.08 -2.59 -9.26
C TYR A 97 4.35 -3.34 -10.37
N SER A 98 4.06 -4.62 -10.11
CA SER A 98 3.11 -5.41 -10.88
C SER A 98 1.73 -5.24 -10.27
N VAL A 99 0.77 -4.85 -11.08
CA VAL A 99 -0.61 -4.60 -10.67
C VAL A 99 -1.49 -5.70 -11.25
N GLU A 100 -2.18 -6.40 -10.36
CA GLU A 100 -3.10 -7.47 -10.70
C GLU A 100 -4.49 -7.09 -10.21
N SER A 101 -5.52 -7.28 -11.04
CA SER A 101 -6.90 -7.04 -10.65
C SER A 101 -7.75 -8.29 -10.86
N TYR A 102 -8.73 -8.47 -9.98
CA TYR A 102 -9.59 -9.64 -9.93
C TYR A 102 -11.05 -9.21 -9.77
N LEU A 103 -11.94 -9.81 -10.57
CA LEU A 103 -13.38 -9.68 -10.43
C LEU A 103 -13.90 -10.68 -9.39
N LEU A 104 -14.33 -10.19 -8.24
CA LEU A 104 -14.87 -11.05 -7.17
C LEU A 104 -16.33 -11.38 -7.42
N GLU A 105 -17.12 -10.37 -7.77
CA GLU A 105 -18.57 -10.49 -7.91
C GLU A 105 -19.08 -9.54 -8.99
N LYS A 106 -20.14 -9.97 -9.68
CA LYS A 106 -20.86 -9.15 -10.66
C LYS A 106 -22.35 -9.44 -10.53
N GLU A 107 -23.11 -8.44 -10.11
CA GLU A 107 -24.56 -8.53 -9.97
C GLU A 107 -25.24 -7.57 -10.94
N ALA A 108 -26.28 -8.02 -11.63
CA ALA A 108 -27.04 -7.22 -12.58
C ALA A 108 -28.49 -7.09 -12.10
N PHE A 109 -28.95 -5.85 -11.94
CA PHE A 109 -30.29 -5.50 -11.50
C PHE A 109 -31.03 -4.83 -12.65
N THR A 110 -32.34 -5.02 -12.74
CA THR A 110 -33.19 -4.25 -13.64
C THR A 110 -34.05 -3.32 -12.80
N ASP A 111 -33.93 -2.01 -13.07
CA ASP A 111 -34.78 -1.00 -12.44
C ASP A 111 -36.22 -1.15 -12.92
N ILE A 112 -37.17 -0.57 -12.18
CA ILE A 112 -38.61 -0.57 -12.49
C ILE A 112 -38.91 0.09 -13.85
N SER A 113 -37.98 0.93 -14.33
CA SER A 113 -38.00 1.55 -15.66
C SER A 113 -37.39 0.68 -16.78
N GLY A 114 -36.99 -0.56 -16.50
CA GLY A 114 -36.37 -1.46 -17.47
C GLY A 114 -34.86 -1.23 -17.72
N ASN A 115 -34.22 -0.33 -16.95
CA ASN A 115 -32.78 -0.04 -17.09
C ASN A 115 -31.94 -1.09 -16.37
N SER A 116 -30.87 -1.57 -17.01
CA SER A 116 -29.94 -2.53 -16.41
C SER A 116 -28.85 -1.80 -15.61
N ILE A 117 -28.74 -2.11 -14.32
CA ILE A 117 -27.71 -1.60 -13.41
C ILE A 117 -26.79 -2.77 -13.08
N SER A 118 -25.49 -2.64 -13.36
CA SER A 118 -24.50 -3.67 -13.00
C SER A 118 -23.61 -3.18 -11.86
N ILE A 119 -23.41 -4.02 -10.85
CA ILE A 119 -22.51 -3.77 -9.73
C ILE A 119 -21.34 -4.75 -9.84
N TYR A 120 -20.12 -4.23 -9.78
CA TYR A 120 -18.89 -4.98 -9.87
C TYR A 120 -18.12 -4.86 -8.56
N THR A 121 -17.72 -5.98 -7.96
CA THR A 121 -16.80 -6.02 -6.83
C THR A 121 -15.42 -6.44 -7.33
N ILE A 122 -14.44 -5.57 -7.14
CA ILE A 122 -13.11 -5.72 -7.73
C ILE A 122 -12.05 -5.63 -6.64
N LYS A 123 -11.06 -6.50 -6.75
CA LYS A 123 -9.86 -6.51 -5.93
C LYS A 123 -8.65 -6.18 -6.79
N VAL A 124 -7.85 -5.20 -6.39
CA VAL A 124 -6.62 -4.79 -7.07
C VAL A 124 -5.46 -4.95 -6.10
N ILE A 125 -4.39 -5.58 -6.56
CA ILE A 125 -3.20 -5.89 -5.78
C ILE A 125 -1.98 -5.35 -6.53
N ALA A 126 -1.25 -4.43 -5.92
CA ALA A 126 0.05 -4.00 -6.41
C ALA A 126 1.17 -4.70 -5.61
N LYS A 127 2.14 -5.29 -6.31
CA LYS A 127 3.28 -6.00 -5.72
C LYS A 127 4.57 -5.50 -6.31
N ASN A 128 5.57 -5.21 -5.49
CA ASN A 128 6.89 -4.82 -5.98
C ASN A 128 7.66 -6.04 -6.51
N PHE A 129 8.28 -5.95 -7.70
CA PHE A 129 9.07 -7.05 -8.29
C PHE A 129 10.24 -7.51 -7.42
N ASN A 130 10.88 -6.57 -6.73
CA ASN A 130 12.11 -6.84 -5.98
C ASN A 130 11.83 -7.27 -4.54
N LYS A 131 10.64 -6.93 -4.02
CA LYS A 131 10.24 -7.17 -2.62
C LYS A 131 8.75 -7.51 -2.57
N PRO A 132 8.37 -8.79 -2.72
CA PRO A 132 6.96 -9.19 -2.77
C PRO A 132 6.20 -8.93 -1.45
N GLU A 133 6.92 -8.72 -0.35
CA GLU A 133 6.33 -8.30 0.93
C GLU A 133 5.82 -6.84 0.90
N GLU A 134 6.33 -6.01 -0.01
CA GLU A 134 5.81 -4.67 -0.27
C GLU A 134 4.63 -4.77 -1.24
N LYS A 135 3.46 -5.03 -0.67
CA LYS A 135 2.20 -5.08 -1.41
C LYS A 135 1.16 -4.12 -0.84
N ALA A 136 0.30 -3.63 -1.74
CA ALA A 136 -0.92 -2.92 -1.39
C ALA A 136 -2.11 -3.63 -2.03
N GLU A 137 -3.21 -3.71 -1.31
CA GLU A 137 -4.45 -4.35 -1.76
C GLU A 137 -5.59 -3.37 -1.56
N ILE A 138 -6.40 -3.20 -2.61
CA ILE A 138 -7.58 -2.34 -2.62
C ILE A 138 -8.74 -3.19 -3.09
N GLU A 139 -9.82 -3.20 -2.31
CA GLU A 139 -11.08 -3.80 -2.69
C GLU A 139 -12.13 -2.69 -2.78
N PHE A 140 -12.84 -2.63 -3.90
CA PHE A 140 -13.84 -1.61 -4.13
C PHE A 140 -15.03 -2.14 -4.92
N VAL A 141 -16.15 -1.46 -4.78
CA VAL A 141 -17.40 -1.77 -5.48
C VAL A 141 -17.71 -0.62 -6.45
N TYR A 142 -18.03 -0.95 -7.69
CA TYR A 142 -18.33 0.02 -8.73
C TYR A 142 -19.69 -0.27 -9.38
N LYS A 143 -20.55 0.74 -9.44
CA LYS A 143 -21.89 0.67 -10.05
C LYS A 143 -21.89 1.32 -11.42
N VAL A 144 -22.38 0.60 -12.42
CA VAL A 144 -22.62 1.07 -13.79
C VAL A 144 -24.12 1.11 -14.04
N ARG A 145 -24.60 2.15 -14.71
CA ARG A 145 -26.01 2.36 -15.10
C ARG A 145 -26.10 2.49 -16.61
#